data_AF-A0A7V8YQH8-F1
#
_entry.id   AF-A0A7V8YQH8-F1
#
_cell.length_a   1.000
_cell.length_b   1.000
_cell.length_c   1.000
_cell.angle_alpha   90.00
_cell.angle_beta   90.00
_cell.angle_gamma   90.00
#
_symmetry.space_group_name_H-M   'P 1'
#
loop_
_entity.id
_entity.type
_entity.pdbx_description
1 polymer ?
#
loop_
_entity_poly.entity_id
_entity_poly.type
_entity_poly.pdbx_seq_one_letter_code
_entity_poly.pdbx_strand_id
1 'polypeptide(L)'
;MVLLSLLGGAIILWRALRRRRSGRAGAPALARAALSAIDRRRRPPGESGPGITSVGGAVAALRRPAVPRPLPFVTIKRTNPRVGDTFGHWWIEVDGVESYGWWPRRCPLRIRDFLFGATGTVNGLGGSCAGGSSARDPRHSEPAQHRFHPVLTARKSDRRVRDEIRSFASTFAGEWRWSSKPTSNDCRTFQVRMMNVVGLVEPAGSTATRGRGCPFLALFGPRTRELA
;
A
#
# COMPACT_ATOMS: atom_id res chain seq x y z
N MET A 1 56.06 -37.52 5.66
CA MET A 1 56.42 -37.24 4.25
C MET A 1 55.14 -37.03 3.44
N VAL A 2 54.93 -35.79 2.97
CA VAL A 2 54.27 -35.33 1.72
C VAL A 2 53.03 -36.15 1.27
N LEU A 3 51.81 -35.64 1.35
CA LEU A 3 51.25 -34.73 0.34
C LEU A 3 50.22 -33.75 0.95
N LEU A 4 50.62 -32.48 1.01
CA LEU A 4 49.73 -31.32 0.96
C LEU A 4 49.49 -30.98 -0.52
N SER A 5 48.42 -30.23 -0.78
CA SER A 5 48.15 -29.43 -1.99
C SER A 5 47.31 -30.13 -3.05
N LEU A 6 46.06 -29.68 -3.23
CA LEU A 6 45.40 -29.46 -4.53
C LEU A 6 43.93 -28.97 -4.41
N LEU A 7 43.60 -28.14 -3.40
CA LEU A 7 42.28 -27.47 -3.33
C LEU A 7 42.37 -25.95 -3.04
N GLY A 8 43.53 -25.35 -3.32
CA GLY A 8 43.77 -23.90 -3.16
C GLY A 8 43.79 -23.09 -4.48
N GLY A 9 43.50 -23.72 -5.62
CA GLY A 9 43.78 -23.15 -6.95
C GLY A 9 42.59 -22.56 -7.73
N ALA A 10 41.35 -22.65 -7.23
CA ALA A 10 40.16 -22.27 -8.01
C ALA A 10 39.53 -20.92 -7.61
N ILE A 11 40.02 -20.26 -6.56
CA ILE A 11 39.41 -19.01 -6.04
C ILE A 11 40.22 -17.74 -6.43
N ILE A 12 41.43 -17.89 -6.98
CA ILE A 12 42.32 -16.76 -7.27
C ILE A 12 42.32 -16.33 -8.75
N LEU A 13 41.76 -17.13 -9.67
CA LEU A 13 41.72 -16.81 -11.10
C LEU A 13 40.43 -16.14 -11.61
N TRP A 14 39.47 -15.82 -10.74
CA TRP A 14 38.25 -15.08 -11.12
C TRP A 14 38.29 -13.59 -10.71
N ARG A 15 39.29 -13.17 -9.93
CA ARG A 15 39.45 -11.78 -9.46
C ARG A 15 40.42 -10.91 -10.27
N ALA A 16 41.02 -11.42 -11.34
CA ALA A 16 42.09 -10.73 -12.08
C ALA A 16 41.76 -10.30 -13.53
N LEU A 17 40.51 -10.46 -14.03
CA LEU A 17 40.17 -10.14 -15.43
C LEU A 17 38.96 -9.23 -15.65
N ARG A 18 38.63 -8.33 -14.70
CA ARG A 18 37.58 -7.33 -14.96
C ARG A 18 37.81 -5.94 -14.37
N ARG A 19 39.06 -5.46 -14.41
CA ARG A 19 39.37 -4.03 -14.28
C ARG A 19 40.38 -3.60 -15.34
N ARG A 20 39.87 -3.05 -16.44
CA ARG A 20 40.43 -1.88 -17.16
C ARG A 20 39.61 -1.60 -18.41
N ARG A 21 38.69 -0.64 -18.29
CA ARG A 21 38.39 0.36 -19.32
C ARG A 21 37.78 1.57 -18.61
N SER A 22 38.67 2.45 -18.17
CA SER A 22 38.33 3.84 -17.89
C SER A 22 38.14 4.54 -19.23
N GLY A 23 37.05 5.29 -19.38
CA GLY A 23 36.75 6.00 -20.63
C GLY A 23 35.48 6.83 -20.57
N ARG A 24 35.57 7.95 -19.85
CA ARG A 24 35.04 9.29 -20.18
C ARG A 24 33.57 9.48 -20.63
N ALA A 25 33.03 10.51 -19.98
CA ALA A 25 32.19 11.58 -20.55
C ALA A 25 30.69 11.30 -20.70
N GLY A 26 29.91 12.11 -19.98
CA GLY A 26 28.48 12.23 -20.17
C GLY A 26 28.09 12.71 -21.57
N ALA A 27 26.94 12.23 -22.01
CA ALA A 27 26.18 12.74 -23.13
C ALA A 27 24.69 12.72 -22.73
N PRO A 28 23.88 13.70 -23.16
CA PRO A 28 23.43 14.74 -22.26
C PRO A 28 21.90 14.78 -22.13
N ALA A 29 21.40 15.59 -21.20
CA ALA A 29 20.01 16.03 -21.15
C ALA A 29 19.48 16.56 -22.50
N LEU A 30 20.37 16.94 -23.42
CA LEU A 30 20.07 17.32 -24.80
C LEU A 30 19.46 16.19 -25.64
N ALA A 31 19.81 14.92 -25.42
CA ALA A 31 19.22 13.80 -26.18
C ALA A 31 17.75 13.57 -25.81
N ARG A 32 17.38 13.78 -24.53
CA ARG A 32 15.97 13.77 -24.09
C ARG A 32 15.23 15.04 -24.51
N ALA A 33 15.88 16.21 -24.49
CA ALA A 33 15.29 17.45 -24.98
C ALA A 33 15.00 17.41 -26.50
N ALA A 34 15.88 16.79 -27.29
CA ALA A 34 15.70 16.59 -28.72
C ALA A 34 14.52 15.66 -29.04
N LEU A 35 14.34 14.58 -28.27
CA LEU A 35 13.18 13.69 -28.41
C LEU A 35 11.85 14.39 -28.04
N SER A 36 11.83 15.28 -27.03
CA SER A 36 10.66 16.11 -26.72
C SER A 36 10.41 17.25 -27.73
N ALA A 37 11.43 17.68 -28.49
CA ALA A 37 11.28 18.70 -29.52
C ALA A 37 10.76 18.13 -30.85
N ILE A 38 11.11 16.88 -31.18
CA ILE A 38 10.61 16.18 -32.37
C ILE A 38 9.11 15.87 -32.23
N ASP A 39 8.63 15.56 -31.02
CA ASP A 39 7.21 15.27 -30.77
C ASP A 39 6.30 16.51 -30.89
N ARG A 40 6.83 17.72 -30.72
CA ARG A 40 6.07 18.97 -30.92
C ARG A 40 5.80 19.31 -32.38
N ARG A 41 6.51 18.71 -33.34
CA ARG A 41 6.31 18.99 -34.77
C ARG A 41 5.13 18.24 -35.40
N ARG A 42 4.42 17.39 -34.64
CA ARG A 42 3.25 16.62 -35.12
C ARG A 42 1.90 17.11 -34.58
N ARG A 43 1.82 18.30 -33.98
CA ARG A 43 0.53 18.87 -33.59
C ARG A 43 -0.05 19.74 -34.71
N PRO A 44 -1.31 19.51 -35.12
CA PRO A 44 -2.03 20.43 -35.99
C PRO A 44 -2.18 21.80 -35.30
N PRO A 45 -2.13 22.92 -36.05
CA PRO A 45 -2.25 24.25 -35.47
C PRO A 45 -3.71 24.50 -35.09
N GLY A 46 -4.01 24.51 -33.79
CA GLY A 46 -5.34 24.91 -33.33
C GLY A 46 -5.76 24.33 -31.99
N GLU A 47 -4.93 24.41 -30.94
CA GLU A 47 -5.43 24.31 -29.57
C GLU A 47 -4.52 25.13 -28.64
N SER A 48 -5.03 26.31 -28.29
CA SER A 48 -4.47 27.24 -27.33
C SER A 48 -4.55 26.65 -25.91
N GLY A 49 -3.63 25.73 -25.58
CA GLY A 49 -3.43 25.28 -24.21
C GLY A 49 -2.85 26.42 -23.35
N PRO A 50 -3.21 26.50 -22.05
CA PRO A 50 -2.75 27.60 -21.20
C PRO A 50 -1.22 27.56 -21.09
N GLY A 51 -0.60 28.66 -21.49
CA GLY A 51 0.84 28.84 -21.52
C GLY A 51 1.46 28.57 -20.15
N ILE A 52 2.30 27.53 -20.08
CA ILE A 52 3.33 27.43 -19.04
C ILE A 52 4.47 28.36 -19.48
N THR A 53 4.23 29.66 -19.42
CA THR A 53 5.19 30.73 -19.78
C THR A 53 5.37 31.72 -18.64
N SER A 54 5.23 31.25 -17.39
CA SER A 54 5.74 32.02 -16.26
C SER A 54 6.59 31.13 -15.37
N VAL A 55 7.75 31.66 -14.98
CA VAL A 55 8.60 31.10 -13.92
C VAL A 55 7.75 30.85 -12.65
N GLY A 56 6.73 31.67 -12.42
CA GLY A 56 5.74 31.49 -11.35
C GLY A 56 4.92 30.19 -11.45
N GLY A 57 4.53 29.76 -12.66
CA GLY A 57 3.82 28.49 -12.87
C GLY A 57 4.69 27.26 -12.65
N ALA A 58 5.96 27.32 -13.06
CA ALA A 58 6.94 26.27 -12.78
C ALA A 58 7.28 26.19 -11.27
N VAL A 59 7.40 27.34 -10.59
CA VAL A 59 7.62 27.40 -9.13
C VAL A 59 6.38 26.96 -8.36
N ALA A 60 5.17 27.26 -8.85
CA ALA A 60 3.92 26.78 -8.27
C ALA A 60 3.79 25.25 -8.39
N ALA A 61 4.21 24.66 -9.52
CA ALA A 61 4.24 23.20 -9.70
C ALA A 61 5.25 22.50 -8.75
N LEU A 62 6.30 23.21 -8.33
CA LEU A 62 7.26 22.73 -7.32
C LEU A 62 6.77 22.93 -5.88
N ARG A 63 5.82 23.84 -5.65
CA ARG A 63 5.27 24.09 -4.31
C ARG A 63 4.35 22.95 -3.91
N ARG A 64 4.76 22.25 -2.86
CA ARG A 64 3.91 21.27 -2.18
C ARG A 64 2.61 21.96 -1.73
N PRO A 65 1.43 21.36 -2.01
CA PRO A 65 0.14 21.91 -1.57
C PRO A 65 0.14 22.20 -0.08
N ALA A 66 -0.63 23.21 0.33
CA ALA A 66 -0.83 23.54 1.73
C ALA A 66 -1.51 22.38 2.49
N VAL A 67 -1.29 22.35 3.80
CA VAL A 67 -1.94 21.42 4.73
C VAL A 67 -2.62 22.24 5.84
N PRO A 68 -3.73 21.76 6.43
CA PRO A 68 -4.40 20.49 6.18
C PRO A 68 -5.14 20.46 4.82
N ARG A 69 -5.19 19.30 4.16
CA ARG A 69 -5.98 19.13 2.92
C ARG A 69 -6.56 17.72 2.78
N PRO A 70 -7.79 17.56 2.25
CA PRO A 70 -8.34 16.25 1.95
C PRO A 70 -7.58 15.56 0.81
N LEU A 71 -7.54 14.24 0.84
CA LEU A 71 -6.95 13.40 -0.21
C LEU A 71 -8.04 12.61 -0.94
N PRO A 72 -8.65 13.16 -2.01
CA PRO A 72 -9.76 12.50 -2.71
C PRO A 72 -9.33 11.19 -3.41
N PHE A 73 -8.04 11.03 -3.70
CA PHE A 73 -7.50 9.82 -4.29
C PHE A 73 -7.23 8.70 -3.26
N VAL A 74 -7.41 8.96 -1.97
CA VAL A 74 -7.31 7.93 -0.92
C VAL A 74 -8.69 7.72 -0.32
N THR A 75 -9.18 6.48 -0.32
CA THR A 75 -10.43 6.12 0.36
C THR A 75 -10.12 5.15 1.48
N ILE A 76 -10.42 5.54 2.71
CA ILE A 76 -10.37 4.66 3.87
C ILE A 76 -11.72 3.97 4.00
N LYS A 77 -11.74 2.64 4.08
CA LYS A 77 -12.96 1.82 4.07
C LYS A 77 -13.07 0.93 5.30
N ARG A 78 -14.33 0.64 5.68
CA ARG A 78 -14.70 -0.33 6.71
C ARG A 78 -16.02 -1.01 6.38
N THR A 79 -16.06 -2.32 6.56
CA THR A 79 -17.30 -3.09 6.69
C THR A 79 -17.49 -3.54 8.14
N ASN A 80 -18.73 -3.45 8.63
CA ASN A 80 -19.11 -4.08 9.90
C ASN A 80 -19.10 -5.60 9.73
N PRO A 81 -18.95 -6.34 10.83
CA PRO A 81 -19.17 -7.77 10.80
C PRO A 81 -20.56 -8.11 10.35
N ARG A 82 -20.67 -9.25 9.67
CA ARG A 82 -21.91 -9.91 9.31
C ARG A 82 -21.79 -11.35 9.74
N VAL A 83 -22.76 -11.79 10.53
CA VAL A 83 -22.84 -13.18 11.01
C VAL A 83 -22.79 -14.12 9.79
N GLY A 84 -21.82 -15.05 9.78
CA GLY A 84 -21.65 -16.02 8.71
C GLY A 84 -20.93 -15.54 7.44
N ASP A 85 -20.62 -14.25 7.30
CA ASP A 85 -20.04 -13.67 6.07
C ASP A 85 -18.66 -13.05 6.33
N THR A 86 -18.59 -12.01 7.15
CA THR A 86 -17.33 -11.28 7.38
C THR A 86 -17.17 -10.91 8.84
N PHE A 87 -15.95 -11.05 9.36
CA PHE A 87 -15.61 -10.51 10.67
C PHE A 87 -15.56 -8.98 10.67
N GLY A 88 -15.86 -8.28 9.56
CA GLY A 88 -15.65 -6.84 9.42
C GLY A 88 -14.19 -6.57 9.08
N HIS A 89 -13.98 -5.74 8.07
CA HIS A 89 -12.66 -5.53 7.49
C HIS A 89 -12.38 -4.05 7.30
N TRP A 90 -11.12 -3.67 7.50
CA TRP A 90 -10.62 -2.33 7.28
C TRP A 90 -9.54 -2.40 6.20
N TRP A 91 -9.70 -1.58 5.18
CA TRP A 91 -8.74 -1.46 4.10
C TRP A 91 -8.67 -0.02 3.59
N ILE A 92 -7.66 0.25 2.79
CA ILE A 92 -7.46 1.52 2.10
C ILE A 92 -7.46 1.26 0.59
N GLU A 93 -8.03 2.19 -0.17
CA GLU A 93 -7.90 2.23 -1.63
C GLU A 93 -7.18 3.52 -2.06
N VAL A 94 -6.32 3.39 -3.07
CA VAL A 94 -5.52 4.48 -3.62
C VAL A 94 -5.75 4.54 -5.13
N ASP A 95 -6.19 5.71 -5.60
CA ASP A 95 -6.55 6.01 -7.00
C ASP A 95 -7.58 5.07 -7.64
N GLY A 96 -8.25 4.22 -6.85
CA GLY A 96 -9.10 3.15 -7.37
C GLY A 96 -8.32 2.03 -8.09
N VAL A 97 -6.98 2.02 -8.04
CA VAL A 97 -6.14 1.03 -8.72
C VAL A 97 -5.41 0.10 -7.76
N GLU A 98 -5.06 0.61 -6.58
CA GLU A 98 -4.37 -0.10 -5.50
C GLU A 98 -5.27 -0.19 -4.27
N SER A 99 -5.07 -1.22 -3.46
CA SER A 99 -5.67 -1.31 -2.14
C SER A 99 -4.88 -2.22 -1.20
N TYR A 100 -4.95 -1.89 0.09
CA TYR A 100 -4.19 -2.55 1.13
C TYR A 100 -5.04 -2.82 2.37
N GLY A 101 -4.98 -4.05 2.86
CA GLY A 101 -5.57 -4.45 4.14
C GLY A 101 -4.76 -5.56 4.81
N TRP A 102 -4.99 -5.77 6.09
CA TRP A 102 -4.28 -6.77 6.88
C TRP A 102 -5.16 -7.98 7.16
N TRP A 103 -4.70 -9.15 6.74
CA TRP A 103 -5.47 -10.39 6.77
C TRP A 103 -4.76 -11.46 7.58
N PRO A 104 -5.50 -12.43 8.14
CA PRO A 104 -4.87 -13.66 8.57
C PRO A 104 -4.28 -14.37 7.35
N ARG A 105 -3.14 -15.01 7.53
CA ARG A 105 -2.52 -15.84 6.48
C ARG A 105 -3.26 -17.15 6.28
N ARG A 106 -4.02 -17.62 7.28
CA ARG A 106 -4.74 -18.89 7.21
C ARG A 106 -6.24 -18.68 7.33
N CYS A 107 -6.98 -19.31 6.43
CA CYS A 107 -8.42 -19.48 6.49
C CYS A 107 -8.82 -20.95 6.21
N PRO A 108 -9.95 -21.43 6.77
CA PRO A 108 -10.75 -20.75 7.79
C PRO A 108 -9.97 -20.61 9.11
N LEU A 109 -10.27 -19.56 9.87
CA LEU A 109 -9.68 -19.34 11.19
C LEU A 109 -10.13 -20.44 12.16
N ARG A 110 -9.21 -20.98 12.94
CA ARG A 110 -9.51 -21.93 14.02
C ARG A 110 -9.79 -21.17 15.32
N ILE A 111 -10.44 -21.84 16.28
CA ILE A 111 -10.63 -21.30 17.64
C ILE A 111 -9.29 -20.90 18.27
N ARG A 112 -8.23 -21.66 18.04
CA ARG A 112 -6.87 -21.31 18.49
C ARG A 112 -6.38 -20.00 17.88
N ASP A 113 -6.58 -19.80 16.58
CA ASP A 113 -6.15 -18.58 15.88
C ASP A 113 -6.91 -17.35 16.39
N PHE A 114 -8.16 -17.53 16.82
CA PHE A 114 -8.95 -16.50 17.48
C PHE A 114 -8.40 -16.14 18.86
N LEU A 115 -8.07 -17.13 19.69
CA LEU A 115 -7.60 -16.90 21.07
C LEU A 115 -6.17 -16.34 21.12
N PHE A 116 -5.28 -16.88 20.28
CA PHE A 116 -3.84 -16.63 20.35
C PHE A 116 -3.30 -15.78 19.20
N GLY A 117 -4.08 -15.56 18.15
CA GLY A 117 -3.62 -14.93 16.91
C GLY A 117 -3.14 -15.95 15.88
N ALA A 118 -2.97 -15.47 14.66
CA ALA A 118 -2.40 -16.18 13.53
C ALA A 118 -1.29 -15.33 12.91
N THR A 119 -0.50 -15.91 12.01
CA THR A 119 0.38 -15.09 11.15
C THR A 119 -0.48 -14.17 10.29
N GLY A 120 -0.12 -12.89 10.20
CA GLY A 120 -0.77 -11.95 9.29
C GLY A 120 -0.05 -11.80 7.96
N THR A 121 -0.76 -11.28 6.97
CA THR A 121 -0.21 -10.94 5.67
C THR A 121 -1.01 -9.80 5.03
N VAL A 122 -0.33 -8.91 4.31
CA VAL A 122 -1.00 -7.85 3.55
C VAL A 122 -1.78 -8.48 2.41
N ASN A 123 -3.02 -8.05 2.22
CA ASN A 123 -3.92 -8.51 1.17
C ASN A 123 -4.13 -10.03 1.12
N GLY A 124 -3.87 -10.78 2.21
CA GLY A 124 -3.98 -12.24 2.15
C GLY A 124 -2.89 -12.92 1.31
N LEU A 125 -1.82 -12.21 0.93
CA LEU A 125 -0.79 -12.70 0.01
C LEU A 125 -0.11 -13.99 0.52
N GLY A 126 -0.08 -15.01 -0.34
CA GLY A 126 0.53 -16.31 -0.02
C GLY A 126 -0.12 -17.01 1.18
N GLY A 127 -1.36 -16.65 1.50
CA GLY A 127 -2.19 -17.27 2.51
C GLY A 127 -3.18 -18.27 1.93
N SER A 128 -3.88 -19.00 2.80
CA SER A 128 -4.99 -19.90 2.42
C SER A 128 -6.37 -19.22 2.46
N CYS A 129 -6.41 -17.91 2.73
CA CYS A 129 -7.61 -17.11 2.56
C CYS A 129 -7.83 -16.83 1.07
N ALA A 130 -9.07 -16.52 0.67
CA ALA A 130 -9.36 -15.92 -0.64
C ALA A 130 -8.56 -14.61 -0.72
N GLY A 131 -7.34 -14.72 -1.21
CA GLY A 131 -6.32 -13.69 -1.15
C GLY A 131 -6.50 -12.67 -2.26
N GLY A 132 -5.83 -11.54 -2.09
CA GLY A 132 -5.69 -10.51 -3.09
C GLY A 132 -4.35 -10.64 -3.81
N SER A 133 -3.92 -9.54 -4.40
CA SER A 133 -2.62 -9.42 -5.05
C SER A 133 -1.67 -8.51 -4.24
N SER A 134 -0.44 -8.37 -4.73
CA SER A 134 0.57 -7.49 -4.13
C SER A 134 0.12 -6.03 -4.05
N ALA A 135 -0.85 -5.65 -4.89
CA ALA A 135 -1.35 -4.30 -4.99
C ALA A 135 -2.85 -4.18 -4.71
N ARG A 136 -3.58 -5.28 -4.49
CA ARG A 136 -5.04 -5.24 -4.27
C ARG A 136 -5.48 -6.14 -3.14
N ASP A 137 -6.21 -5.58 -2.20
CA ASP A 137 -6.95 -6.28 -1.16
C ASP A 137 -8.06 -7.14 -1.81
N PRO A 138 -8.43 -8.30 -1.22
CA PRO A 138 -9.57 -9.11 -1.69
C PRO A 138 -10.88 -8.30 -1.86
N ARG A 139 -11.06 -7.23 -1.08
CA ARG A 139 -12.24 -6.34 -1.10
C ARG A 139 -12.04 -5.11 -1.97
N HIS A 140 -11.05 -5.10 -2.85
CA HIS A 140 -10.79 -3.99 -3.77
C HIS A 140 -12.04 -3.64 -4.59
N SER A 141 -12.33 -2.35 -4.72
CA SER A 141 -13.49 -1.80 -5.44
C SER A 141 -14.85 -2.15 -4.84
N GLU A 142 -14.90 -2.95 -3.77
CA GLU A 142 -16.16 -3.27 -3.14
C GLU A 142 -16.77 -2.07 -2.40
N PRO A 143 -18.11 -1.94 -2.38
CA PRO A 143 -18.77 -0.95 -1.56
C PRO A 143 -18.51 -1.24 -0.07
N ALA A 144 -18.15 -0.20 0.67
CA ALA A 144 -18.02 -0.26 2.12
C ALA A 144 -19.18 0.51 2.77
N GLN A 145 -19.69 -0.01 3.89
CA GLN A 145 -20.73 0.64 4.68
C GLN A 145 -20.23 1.97 5.24
N HIS A 146 -18.93 2.04 5.58
CA HIS A 146 -18.28 3.24 6.05
C HIS A 146 -17.09 3.54 5.17
N ARG A 147 -16.99 4.77 4.67
CA ARG A 147 -15.85 5.25 3.90
C ARG A 147 -15.66 6.75 4.08
N PHE A 148 -14.41 7.20 3.99
CA PHE A 148 -14.08 8.62 3.98
C PHE A 148 -12.75 8.87 3.25
N HIS A 149 -12.52 10.13 2.88
CA HIS A 149 -11.24 10.61 2.38
C HIS A 149 -10.44 11.24 3.52
N PRO A 150 -9.20 10.80 3.80
CA PRO A 150 -8.43 11.32 4.92
C PRO A 150 -7.92 12.73 4.63
N VAL A 151 -7.55 13.43 5.69
CA VAL A 151 -6.90 14.75 5.63
C VAL A 151 -5.41 14.58 5.88
N LEU A 152 -4.59 15.09 4.98
CA LEU A 152 -3.14 15.16 5.14
C LEU A 152 -2.77 16.36 6.00
N THR A 153 -2.01 16.13 7.06
CA THR A 153 -1.54 17.18 7.99
C THR A 153 -0.07 17.53 7.79
N ALA A 154 0.70 16.69 7.10
CA ALA A 154 2.12 16.90 6.83
C ALA A 154 2.37 17.37 5.38
N ARG A 155 3.19 18.41 5.19
CA ARG A 155 3.43 19.01 3.87
C ARG A 155 4.25 18.11 2.93
N LYS A 156 3.55 17.34 2.08
CA LYS A 156 4.13 16.44 1.06
C LYS A 156 3.27 16.38 -0.21
N SER A 157 3.89 15.98 -1.32
CA SER A 157 3.21 15.79 -2.60
C SER A 157 2.37 14.51 -2.60
N ASP A 158 1.36 14.43 -3.47
CA ASP A 158 0.52 13.24 -3.57
C ASP A 158 1.31 11.98 -3.97
N ARG A 159 2.32 12.14 -4.83
CA ARG A 159 3.24 11.05 -5.17
C ARG A 159 3.92 10.50 -3.91
N ARG A 160 4.42 11.37 -3.04
CA ARG A 160 5.06 10.97 -1.80
C ARG A 160 4.09 10.27 -0.85
N VAL A 161 2.83 10.72 -0.77
CA VAL A 161 1.78 10.04 0.00
C VAL A 161 1.59 8.61 -0.49
N ARG A 162 1.41 8.41 -1.81
CA ARG A 162 1.25 7.07 -2.40
C ARG A 162 2.44 6.17 -2.13
N ASP A 163 3.65 6.69 -2.33
CA ASP A 163 4.89 5.95 -2.09
C ASP A 163 5.01 5.52 -0.62
N GLU A 164 4.64 6.38 0.33
CA GLU A 164 4.65 6.06 1.77
C GLU A 164 3.58 5.03 2.14
N ILE A 165 2.38 5.10 1.56
CA ILE A 165 1.34 4.07 1.75
C ILE A 165 1.84 2.71 1.25
N ARG A 166 2.39 2.66 0.03
CA ARG A 166 2.97 1.45 -0.56
C ARG A 166 4.11 0.89 0.28
N SER A 167 5.02 1.76 0.72
CA SER A 167 6.16 1.38 1.56
C SER A 167 5.72 0.86 2.92
N PHE A 168 4.69 1.45 3.53
CA PHE A 168 4.13 0.93 4.77
C PHE A 168 3.53 -0.45 4.56
N ALA A 169 2.70 -0.61 3.53
CA ALA A 169 2.07 -1.89 3.23
C ALA A 169 3.09 -3.00 2.96
N SER A 170 4.15 -2.74 2.19
CA SER A 170 5.16 -3.77 1.88
C SER A 170 6.03 -4.17 3.07
N THR A 171 6.10 -3.34 4.11
CA THR A 171 6.93 -3.59 5.30
C THR A 171 6.12 -3.99 6.52
N PHE A 172 4.79 -3.89 6.48
CA PHE A 172 3.96 -4.29 7.60
C PHE A 172 3.98 -5.80 7.79
N ALA A 173 4.39 -6.23 8.97
CA ALA A 173 4.52 -7.61 9.34
C ALA A 173 4.08 -7.83 10.79
N GLY A 174 3.76 -9.08 11.11
CA GLY A 174 3.47 -9.49 12.47
C GLY A 174 2.37 -10.53 12.53
N GLU A 175 1.91 -10.79 13.74
CA GLU A 175 0.71 -11.58 13.95
C GLU A 175 -0.52 -10.79 13.47
N TRP A 176 -1.46 -11.47 12.87
CA TRP A 176 -2.83 -11.02 12.76
C TRP A 176 -3.59 -11.56 13.96
N ARG A 177 -4.29 -10.69 14.68
CA ARG A 177 -5.05 -11.15 15.84
C ARG A 177 -6.29 -10.29 16.01
N TRP A 178 -7.45 -10.95 16.07
CA TRP A 178 -8.65 -10.29 16.55
C TRP A 178 -8.45 -9.94 18.02
N SER A 179 -8.59 -8.67 18.38
CA SER A 179 -8.65 -8.29 19.78
C SER A 179 -9.33 -6.94 19.98
N SER A 180 -10.02 -6.80 21.12
CA SER A 180 -10.55 -5.53 21.60
C SER A 180 -9.48 -4.65 22.25
N LYS A 181 -8.27 -5.19 22.46
CA LYS A 181 -7.13 -4.46 23.04
C LYS A 181 -6.43 -3.65 21.96
N PRO A 182 -6.11 -2.37 22.22
CA PRO A 182 -5.48 -1.47 21.24
C PRO A 182 -4.05 -1.86 20.83
N THR A 183 -3.48 -2.92 21.42
CA THR A 183 -2.15 -3.44 21.11
C THR A 183 -2.16 -4.60 20.11
N SER A 184 -3.33 -5.08 19.65
CA SER A 184 -3.40 -6.13 18.63
C SER A 184 -3.08 -5.61 17.23
N ASN A 185 -2.33 -6.40 16.47
CA ASN A 185 -2.07 -6.15 15.05
C ASN A 185 -3.24 -6.69 14.19
N ASP A 186 -4.39 -6.03 14.25
CA ASP A 186 -5.55 -6.31 13.38
C ASP A 186 -5.61 -5.35 12.17
N CYS A 187 -6.64 -5.51 11.33
CA CYS A 187 -6.87 -4.67 10.15
C CYS A 187 -7.13 -3.19 10.50
N ARG A 188 -7.71 -2.89 11.67
CA ARG A 188 -7.86 -1.51 12.12
C ARG A 188 -6.52 -0.94 12.59
N THR A 189 -5.72 -1.69 13.35
CA THR A 189 -4.38 -1.26 13.75
C THR A 189 -3.47 -1.03 12.55
N PHE A 190 -3.53 -1.87 11.53
CA PHE A 190 -2.86 -1.63 10.25
C PHE A 190 -3.23 -0.27 9.67
N GLN A 191 -4.53 0.00 9.55
CA GLN A 191 -5.04 1.26 8.99
C GLN A 191 -4.62 2.47 9.83
N VAL A 192 -4.74 2.42 11.15
CA VAL A 192 -4.37 3.51 12.06
C VAL A 192 -2.87 3.77 12.02
N ARG A 193 -2.04 2.72 12.06
CA ARG A 193 -0.58 2.86 11.97
C ARG A 193 -0.14 3.42 10.63
N MET A 194 -0.74 2.97 9.53
CA MET A 194 -0.51 3.52 8.20
C MET A 194 -0.83 5.01 8.17
N MET A 195 -2.01 5.40 8.66
CA MET A 195 -2.42 6.80 8.73
C MET A 195 -1.43 7.64 9.56
N ASN A 196 -1.00 7.14 10.73
CA ASN A 196 -0.03 7.82 11.57
C ASN A 196 1.33 8.01 10.87
N VAL A 197 1.86 6.96 10.22
CA VAL A 197 3.14 7.02 9.49
C VAL A 197 3.07 8.00 8.32
N VAL A 198 1.97 8.01 7.58
CA VAL A 198 1.78 8.86 6.41
C VAL A 198 1.41 10.30 6.79
N GLY A 199 0.95 10.55 8.02
CA GLY A 199 0.48 11.87 8.46
C GLY A 199 -0.95 12.18 7.99
N LEU A 200 -1.81 11.18 8.06
CA LEU A 200 -3.22 11.23 7.71
C LEU A 200 -4.08 11.25 8.97
N VAL A 201 -5.13 12.07 8.96
CA VAL A 201 -6.15 12.10 10.02
C VAL A 201 -7.54 11.88 9.43
N GLU A 202 -8.43 11.35 10.24
CA GLU A 202 -9.86 11.29 9.89
C GLU A 202 -10.44 12.71 9.92
N PRO A 203 -11.23 13.13 8.91
CA PRO A 203 -11.90 14.42 8.96
C PRO A 203 -12.94 14.45 10.08
N ALA A 204 -13.27 15.65 10.55
CA ALA A 204 -14.33 15.83 11.54
C ALA A 204 -15.65 15.20 11.04
N GLY A 205 -16.36 14.50 11.93
CA GLY A 205 -17.60 13.80 11.58
C GLY A 205 -17.44 12.41 10.97
N SER A 206 -16.22 11.97 10.59
CA SER A 206 -15.97 10.59 10.11
C SER A 206 -15.81 9.56 11.22
N THR A 207 -16.46 9.75 12.38
CA THR A 207 -16.39 8.81 13.50
C THR A 207 -17.01 7.45 13.20
N ALA A 208 -17.81 7.32 12.13
CA ALA A 208 -18.43 6.06 11.74
C ALA A 208 -17.43 4.94 11.37
N THR A 209 -16.20 5.30 10.97
CA THR A 209 -15.10 4.33 10.80
C THR A 209 -14.38 3.99 12.10
N ARG A 210 -14.61 4.74 13.17
CA ARG A 210 -14.15 4.45 14.54
C ARG A 210 -15.11 3.44 15.17
N GLY A 211 -15.02 2.19 14.72
CA GLY A 211 -15.57 1.06 15.46
C GLY A 211 -14.50 0.45 16.34
N ARG A 212 -14.87 0.00 17.55
CA ARG A 212 -14.13 -1.10 18.17
C ARG A 212 -14.20 -2.29 17.21
N GLY A 213 -13.11 -3.03 17.09
CA GLY A 213 -13.01 -4.16 16.19
C GLY A 213 -14.27 -5.03 16.21
N CYS A 214 -14.63 -5.51 15.02
CA CYS A 214 -15.38 -6.71 14.75
C CYS A 214 -16.24 -7.30 15.92
N PRO A 215 -17.44 -6.75 16.24
CA PRO A 215 -18.31 -7.30 17.29
C PRO A 215 -18.76 -8.75 17.03
N PHE A 216 -18.07 -9.66 17.74
CA PHE A 216 -18.51 -10.84 18.50
C PHE A 216 -19.25 -12.03 17.83
N LEU A 217 -18.84 -13.21 18.31
CA LEU A 217 -19.59 -14.46 18.38
C LEU A 217 -21.02 -14.23 18.92
N ALA A 218 -22.02 -14.24 18.05
CA ALA A 218 -23.26 -14.94 18.38
C ALA A 218 -23.00 -16.42 18.04
N LEU A 219 -22.31 -17.14 18.92
CA LEU A 219 -22.91 -18.17 19.77
C LEU A 219 -23.85 -19.08 18.96
N PHE A 220 -23.37 -20.30 18.68
CA PHE A 220 -24.16 -21.53 18.63
C PHE A 220 -25.68 -21.34 18.42
N GLY A 221 -26.13 -21.29 17.16
CA GLY A 221 -27.53 -21.42 16.77
C GLY A 221 -27.62 -22.27 15.49
N PRO A 222 -28.59 -23.20 15.40
CA PRO A 222 -28.63 -24.15 14.29
C PRO A 222 -28.86 -23.44 12.96
N ARG A 223 -28.27 -23.99 11.90
CA ARG A 223 -28.54 -23.60 10.51
C ARG A 223 -30.05 -23.70 10.25
N THR A 224 -30.75 -22.58 10.15
CA THR A 224 -31.99 -22.53 9.37
C THR A 224 -31.57 -22.55 7.90
N ARG A 225 -31.81 -23.70 7.26
CA ARG A 225 -31.92 -23.77 5.81
C ARG A 225 -33.06 -22.83 5.40
N GLU A 226 -32.79 -21.86 4.55
CA GLU A 226 -33.85 -21.25 3.75
C GLU A 226 -34.45 -22.36 2.87
N LEU A 227 -35.71 -22.68 3.14
CA LEU A 227 -36.56 -23.33 2.17
C LEU A 227 -36.93 -22.30 1.11
N ALA A 228 -37.02 -22.81 -0.12
CA ALA A 228 -37.31 -22.15 -1.40
C ALA A 228 -38.31 -20.99 -1.37
#